data_AF-A0A366DKD6-F1
#
_entry.id   AF-A0A366DKD6-F1
#
_cell.length_a   1.000
_cell.length_b   1.000
_cell.length_c   1.000
_cell.angle_alpha   90.00
_cell.angle_beta   90.00
_cell.angle_gamma   90.00
#
_symmetry.space_group_name_H-M   'P 1'
#
loop_
_entity.id
_entity.type
_entity.pdbx_description
1 polymer ?
#
loop_
_entity_poly.entity_id
_entity_poly.type
_entity_poly.pdbx_seq_one_letter_code
_entity_poly.pdbx_strand_id
1 'polypeptide(L)'
;MAKFQVLTGKALTSAIAGRAKAIATFTEREHQIAYSALNHVELHNDPKYLNALYSVTPANYRGGLRAWAMAFGKVSFDGESGEFVYAKSKASDMVQAMEIAPANYQKTTKAKADTAFDEIKHIEASLKKLTDNGASPQVVKAMEGVLRVAKSAHLSVVSSDMKAAA
;
A
#
# COMPACT_ATOMS: atom_id res chain seq x y z
N MET A 1 9.61 41.22 9.95
CA MET A 1 9.09 40.24 8.96
C MET A 1 10.20 39.94 7.95
N ALA A 2 10.50 38.66 7.70
CA ALA A 2 11.44 38.30 6.65
C ALA A 2 10.87 38.74 5.28
N LYS A 3 11.69 39.37 4.44
CA LYS A 3 11.26 39.83 3.11
C LYS A 3 11.05 38.58 2.23
N PHE A 4 9.83 38.39 1.72
CA PHE A 4 9.51 37.25 0.85
C PHE A 4 10.29 37.40 -0.46
N GLN A 5 11.15 36.42 -0.77
CA GLN A 5 11.99 36.43 -1.96
C GLN A 5 11.52 35.36 -2.94
N VAL A 6 11.21 35.75 -4.17
CA VAL A 6 10.86 34.82 -5.24
C VAL A 6 12.15 34.18 -5.76
N LEU A 7 12.27 32.87 -5.60
CA LEU A 7 13.42 32.10 -6.09
C LEU A 7 13.23 31.73 -7.56
N THR A 8 14.26 31.92 -8.38
CA THR A 8 14.27 31.52 -9.79
C THR A 8 15.59 30.85 -10.18
N GLY A 9 15.60 30.15 -11.31
CA GLY A 9 16.79 29.50 -11.88
C GLY A 9 17.51 28.58 -10.89
N LYS A 10 18.83 28.73 -10.79
CA LYS A 10 19.70 27.90 -9.94
C LYS A 10 19.29 27.93 -8.45
N ALA A 11 18.81 29.07 -7.95
CA ALA A 11 18.40 29.20 -6.55
C ALA A 11 17.14 28.37 -6.25
N LEU A 12 16.19 28.34 -7.19
CA LEU A 12 15.00 27.49 -7.09
C LEU A 12 15.36 26.01 -7.14
N THR A 13 16.20 25.59 -8.09
CA THR A 13 16.64 24.19 -8.21
C THR A 13 17.34 23.70 -6.94
N SER A 14 18.25 24.51 -6.37
CA SER A 14 18.92 24.18 -5.10
C SER A 14 17.94 24.10 -3.93
N ALA A 15 16.95 24.98 -3.87
CA ALA A 15 15.91 24.93 -2.84
C ALA A 15 15.04 23.67 -2.95
N ILE A 16 14.70 23.24 -4.17
CA ILE A 16 13.97 21.99 -4.42
C ILE A 16 14.79 20.77 -3.99
N ALA A 17 16.07 20.70 -4.37
CA ALA A 17 16.96 19.61 -3.94
C ALA A 17 17.15 19.57 -2.42
N GLY A 18 17.31 20.74 -1.77
CA GLY A 18 17.37 20.85 -0.31
C GLY A 18 16.09 20.38 0.38
N ARG A 19 14.92 20.71 -0.20
CA ARG A 19 13.61 20.22 0.27
C ARG A 19 13.53 18.69 0.19
N ALA A 20 13.99 18.07 -0.89
CA ALA A 20 14.00 16.62 -1.04
C ALA A 20 14.84 15.93 0.05
N LYS A 21 16.03 16.47 0.35
CA LYS A 21 16.88 15.97 1.44
C LYS A 21 16.22 16.12 2.81
N ALA A 22 15.59 17.27 3.08
CA ALA A 22 14.88 17.51 4.33
C ALA A 22 13.71 16.53 4.53
N ILE A 23 12.98 16.19 3.46
CA ILE A 23 11.88 15.21 3.49
C ILE A 23 12.41 13.80 3.79
N ALA A 24 13.54 13.40 3.19
CA ALA A 24 14.14 12.10 3.45
C ALA A 24 14.54 11.95 4.93
N THR A 25 15.25 12.93 5.48
CA THR A 25 15.63 12.94 6.90
C THR A 25 14.42 13.02 7.84
N PHE A 26 13.35 13.73 7.44
CA PHE A 26 12.11 13.75 8.21
C PHE A 26 11.48 12.36 8.27
N THR A 27 11.39 11.67 7.14
CA THR A 27 10.80 10.31 7.06
C THR A 27 11.59 9.32 7.93
N GLU A 28 12.91 9.39 7.88
CA GLU A 28 13.79 8.55 8.70
C GLU A 28 13.61 8.82 10.20
N ARG A 29 13.58 10.09 10.62
CA ARG A 29 13.34 10.45 12.02
C ARG A 29 11.95 10.05 12.49
N GLU A 30 10.93 10.25 11.67
CA GLU A 30 9.56 9.85 11.98
C GLU A 30 9.46 8.32 12.15
N HIS A 31 10.11 7.55 11.27
CA HIS A 31 10.19 6.10 11.39
C HIS A 31 10.91 5.68 12.67
N GLN A 32 12.05 6.28 12.99
CA GLN A 32 12.79 5.98 14.23
C GLN A 32 11.96 6.24 15.49
N ILE A 33 11.23 7.35 15.54
CA ILE A 33 10.36 7.70 16.67
C ILE A 33 9.17 6.74 16.74
N ALA A 34 8.53 6.44 15.62
CA ALA A 34 7.41 5.49 15.56
C ALA A 34 7.83 4.09 15.99
N TYR A 35 8.98 3.61 15.52
CA TYR A 35 9.57 2.35 15.93
C TYR A 35 9.86 2.32 17.43
N SER A 36 10.49 3.37 17.97
CA SER A 36 10.80 3.47 19.41
C SER A 36 9.53 3.46 20.26
N ALA A 37 8.48 4.15 19.83
CA ALA A 37 7.19 4.17 20.50
C ALA A 37 6.52 2.79 20.47
N LEU A 38 6.57 2.08 19.34
CA LEU A 38 6.04 0.72 19.22
C LEU A 38 6.85 -0.29 20.06
N ASN A 39 8.17 -0.15 20.08
CA ASN A 39 9.06 -0.98 20.89
C ASN A 39 8.81 -0.75 22.40
N HIS A 40 8.43 0.46 22.80
CA HIS A 40 7.99 0.70 24.18
C HIS A 40 6.73 -0.10 24.52
N VAL A 41 5.77 -0.20 23.60
CA VAL A 41 4.62 -1.10 23.77
C VAL A 41 5.08 -2.55 23.87
N GLU A 42 6.07 -2.94 23.06
CA GLU A 42 6.61 -4.30 23.11
C GLU A 42 7.19 -4.65 24.48
N LEU A 43 8.00 -3.76 25.04
CA LEU A 43 8.69 -4.01 26.30
C LEU A 43 7.81 -3.78 27.54
N HIS A 44 6.86 -2.86 27.48
CA HIS A 44 6.13 -2.37 28.66
C HIS A 44 4.61 -2.51 28.59
N ASN A 45 4.05 -2.99 27.47
CA ASN A 45 2.61 -3.09 27.23
C ASN A 45 1.86 -1.74 27.40
N ASP A 46 2.57 -0.62 27.18
CA ASP A 46 2.10 0.75 27.42
C ASP A 46 2.09 1.56 26.11
N PRO A 47 0.92 1.95 25.57
CA PRO A 47 0.81 2.72 24.33
C PRO A 47 1.04 4.23 24.47
N LYS A 48 1.39 4.77 25.66
CA LYS A 48 1.46 6.23 25.89
C LYS A 48 2.28 7.01 24.86
N TYR A 49 3.45 6.50 24.46
CA TYR A 49 4.32 7.22 23.52
C TYR A 49 3.80 7.12 22.09
N LEU A 50 3.08 6.05 21.77
CA LEU A 50 2.41 5.89 20.49
C LEU A 50 1.22 6.86 20.39
N ASN A 51 0.46 7.03 21.47
CA ASN A 51 -0.61 8.03 21.57
C ASN A 51 -0.07 9.47 21.53
N ALA A 52 1.02 9.75 22.25
CA ALA A 52 1.68 11.04 22.20
C ALA A 52 2.15 11.36 20.77
N LEU A 53 2.79 10.41 20.10
CA LEU A 53 3.18 10.55 18.69
C LEU A 53 1.95 10.84 17.81
N TYR A 54 0.90 10.03 17.94
CA TYR A 54 -0.32 10.18 17.14
C TYR A 54 -0.98 11.56 17.30
N SER A 55 -0.96 12.13 18.51
CA SER A 55 -1.52 13.45 18.80
C SER A 55 -0.80 14.57 18.04
N VAL A 56 0.54 14.48 17.92
CA VAL A 56 1.37 15.48 17.22
C VAL A 56 1.52 15.19 15.73
N THR A 57 1.27 13.97 15.28
CA THR A 57 1.28 13.61 13.85
C THR A 57 0.19 14.39 13.09
N PRO A 58 0.51 15.02 11.94
CA PRO A 58 -0.50 15.69 11.12
C PRO A 58 -1.57 14.73 10.58
N ALA A 59 -2.80 15.21 10.41
CA ALA A 59 -3.96 14.37 10.08
C ALA A 59 -3.78 13.49 8.83
N ASN A 60 -3.09 13.99 7.81
CA ASN A 60 -2.82 13.26 6.57
C ASN A 60 -1.82 12.09 6.73
N TYR A 61 -1.05 12.06 7.82
CA TYR A 61 -0.08 10.99 8.14
C TYR A 61 -0.59 10.01 9.21
N ARG A 62 -1.56 10.44 10.04
CA ARG A 62 -2.16 9.62 11.10
C ARG A 62 -2.72 8.28 10.59
N GLY A 63 -3.29 8.25 9.39
CA GLY A 63 -3.81 7.03 8.79
C GLY A 63 -2.72 5.97 8.57
N GLY A 64 -1.54 6.39 8.09
CA GLY A 64 -0.38 5.54 7.89
C GLY A 64 0.15 5.00 9.20
N LEU A 65 0.36 5.89 10.17
CA LEU A 65 0.81 5.53 11.52
C LEU A 65 -0.14 4.53 12.20
N ARG A 66 -1.45 4.76 12.13
CA ARG A 66 -2.46 3.85 12.69
C ARG A 66 -2.41 2.48 12.05
N ALA A 67 -2.45 2.41 10.72
CA ALA A 67 -2.44 1.14 10.00
C ALA A 67 -1.15 0.36 10.28
N TRP A 68 -0.01 1.04 10.26
CA TRP A 68 1.31 0.47 10.54
C TRP A 68 1.41 -0.08 11.97
N ALA A 69 1.03 0.71 12.97
CA ALA A 69 1.12 0.30 14.36
C ALA A 69 0.18 -0.87 14.69
N MET A 70 -1.03 -0.90 14.14
CA MET A 70 -1.96 -2.02 14.33
C MET A 70 -1.52 -3.31 13.64
N ALA A 71 -0.68 -3.20 12.60
CA ALA A 71 -0.19 -4.34 11.84
C ALA A 71 1.04 -4.98 12.47
N PHE A 72 1.96 -4.16 12.98
CA PHE A 72 3.23 -4.66 13.52
C PHE A 72 3.33 -4.62 15.04
N GLY A 73 2.39 -3.97 15.73
CA GLY A 73 2.38 -3.92 17.19
C GLY A 73 1.22 -4.67 17.80
N LYS A 74 1.42 -5.06 19.06
CA LYS A 74 0.36 -5.55 19.95
C LYS A 74 -0.57 -4.44 20.45
N VAL A 75 -1.12 -3.68 19.51
CA VAL A 75 -2.08 -2.59 19.75
C VAL A 75 -3.33 -2.74 18.89
N SER A 76 -4.41 -2.19 19.41
CA SER A 76 -5.65 -1.88 18.70
C SER A 76 -5.85 -0.37 18.73
N PHE A 77 -6.64 0.15 17.80
CA PHE A 77 -7.02 1.56 17.81
C PHE A 77 -8.50 1.66 18.14
N ASP A 78 -8.82 2.36 19.21
CA ASP A 78 -10.18 2.66 19.58
C ASP A 78 -10.67 3.87 18.78
N GLY A 79 -11.72 3.65 17.98
CA GLY A 79 -12.30 4.68 17.13
C GLY A 79 -13.08 5.74 17.90
N GLU A 80 -13.54 5.44 19.12
CA GLU A 80 -14.32 6.37 19.94
C GLU A 80 -13.40 7.32 20.72
N SER A 81 -12.40 6.79 21.43
CA SER A 81 -11.40 7.62 22.12
C SER A 81 -10.36 8.23 21.19
N GLY A 82 -10.14 7.63 20.01
CA GLY A 82 -9.12 8.07 19.06
C GLY A 82 -7.69 7.72 19.51
N GLU A 83 -7.54 6.67 20.32
CA GLU A 83 -6.28 6.27 20.93
C GLU A 83 -5.91 4.82 20.64
N PHE A 84 -4.62 4.51 20.71
CA PHE A 84 -4.12 3.14 20.75
C PHE A 84 -4.30 2.53 22.14
N VAL A 85 -4.78 1.30 22.15
CA VAL A 85 -4.96 0.47 23.34
C VAL A 85 -4.14 -0.80 23.19
N TYR A 86 -3.48 -1.21 24.27
CA TYR A 86 -2.74 -2.46 24.31
C TYR A 86 -3.66 -3.67 24.03
N ALA A 87 -3.23 -4.54 23.11
CA ALA A 87 -3.99 -5.70 22.67
C ALA A 87 -3.21 -6.99 22.95
N LYS A 88 -3.48 -7.62 24.10
CA LYS A 88 -2.78 -8.83 24.57
C LYS A 88 -2.85 -10.02 23.62
N SER A 89 -3.91 -10.10 22.80
CA SER A 89 -4.11 -11.19 21.83
C SER A 89 -3.25 -11.06 20.56
N LYS A 90 -2.57 -9.92 20.37
CA LYS A 90 -1.71 -9.68 19.23
C LYS A 90 -0.24 -9.86 19.60
N ALA A 91 0.55 -10.33 18.63
CA ALA A 91 1.99 -10.31 18.69
C ALA A 91 2.53 -9.09 17.93
N SER A 92 3.68 -8.58 18.35
CA SER A 92 4.40 -7.56 17.59
C SER A 92 5.38 -8.21 16.62
N ASP A 93 5.50 -7.64 15.42
CA ASP A 93 6.52 -7.97 14.43
C ASP A 93 7.47 -6.78 14.30
N MET A 94 8.42 -6.71 15.25
CA MET A 94 9.38 -5.61 15.31
C MET A 94 10.39 -5.66 14.15
N VAL A 95 10.65 -6.84 13.58
CA VAL A 95 11.57 -6.96 12.44
C VAL A 95 10.95 -6.27 11.21
N GLN A 96 9.69 -6.56 10.88
CA GLN A 96 9.01 -5.88 9.77
C GLN A 96 8.72 -4.41 10.07
N ALA A 97 8.47 -4.05 11.32
CA ALA A 97 8.32 -2.65 11.74
C ALA A 97 9.58 -1.82 11.44
N MET A 98 10.77 -2.43 11.54
CA MET A 98 12.04 -1.77 11.24
C MET A 98 12.24 -1.56 9.74
N GLU A 99 11.75 -2.47 8.90
CA GLU A 99 11.93 -2.42 7.44
C GLU A 99 10.94 -1.46 6.75
N ILE A 100 9.69 -1.41 7.24
CA ILE A 100 8.62 -0.65 6.58
C ILE A 100 8.30 0.58 7.41
N ALA A 101 8.55 1.79 6.88
CA ALA A 101 8.17 3.03 7.56
C ALA A 101 6.64 3.25 7.57
N PRO A 102 6.07 3.92 8.59
CA PRO A 102 4.65 4.24 8.66
C PRO A 102 4.11 4.97 7.42
N ALA A 103 4.88 5.90 6.86
CA ALA A 103 4.53 6.67 5.66
C ALA A 103 4.41 5.80 4.40
N ASN A 104 5.05 4.64 4.38
CA ASN A 104 5.08 3.72 3.24
C ASN A 104 4.13 2.53 3.43
N TYR A 105 3.72 2.20 4.65
CA TYR A 105 2.89 1.04 4.95
C TYR A 105 1.59 0.97 4.15
N GLN A 106 0.87 2.09 4.03
CA GLN A 106 -0.36 2.13 3.24
C GLN A 106 -0.11 2.02 1.73
N LYS A 107 1.09 2.38 1.25
CA LYS A 107 1.46 2.24 -0.16
C LYS A 107 1.90 0.81 -0.46
N THR A 108 2.63 0.16 0.44
CA THR A 108 3.07 -1.23 0.30
C THR A 108 1.90 -2.21 0.44
N THR A 109 0.94 -1.95 1.33
CA THR A 109 -0.28 -2.78 1.46
C THR A 109 -1.32 -2.55 0.37
N LYS A 110 -1.29 -1.41 -0.32
CA LYS A 110 -2.10 -1.15 -1.53
C LYS A 110 -1.39 -1.51 -2.83
N ALA A 111 -0.17 -2.05 -2.78
CA ALA A 111 0.34 -2.77 -3.93
C ALA A 111 -0.63 -3.93 -4.15
N LYS A 112 -1.46 -3.84 -5.19
CA LYS A 112 -2.23 -4.99 -5.67
C LYS A 112 -1.20 -6.12 -5.76
N ALA A 113 -1.46 -7.23 -5.08
CA ALA A 113 -0.78 -8.47 -5.41
C ALA A 113 -0.81 -8.57 -6.93
N ASP A 114 0.34 -8.80 -7.57
CA ASP A 114 0.37 -9.19 -8.97
C ASP A 114 -0.39 -10.52 -9.05
N THR A 115 -1.71 -10.44 -9.17
CA THR A 115 -2.52 -11.57 -9.58
C THR A 115 -1.97 -11.94 -10.94
N ALA A 116 -1.45 -13.17 -11.04
CA ALA A 116 -1.01 -13.75 -12.29
C ALA A 116 -2.02 -13.38 -13.38
N PHE A 117 -1.51 -12.88 -14.51
CA PHE A 117 -2.35 -12.35 -15.58
C PHE A 117 -3.31 -13.45 -16.07
N ASP A 118 -4.59 -13.28 -15.74
CA ASP A 118 -5.66 -14.16 -16.21
C ASP A 118 -6.13 -13.67 -17.58
N GLU A 119 -5.55 -14.27 -18.61
CA GLU A 119 -5.80 -13.95 -20.02
C GLU A 119 -7.29 -14.07 -20.37
N ILE A 120 -7.98 -15.11 -19.88
CA ILE A 120 -9.40 -15.34 -20.17
C ILE A 120 -10.23 -14.21 -19.56
N LYS A 121 -10.00 -13.90 -18.28
CA LYS A 121 -10.73 -12.84 -17.58
C LYS A 121 -10.48 -11.47 -18.20
N HIS A 122 -9.28 -11.22 -18.71
CA HIS A 122 -8.95 -9.98 -19.42
C HIS A 122 -9.69 -9.85 -20.75
N ILE A 123 -9.76 -10.93 -21.55
CA ILE A 123 -10.50 -10.96 -22.82
C ILE A 123 -12.01 -10.79 -22.57
N GLU A 124 -12.57 -11.44 -21.55
CA GLU A 124 -13.99 -11.30 -21.18
C GLU A 124 -14.35 -9.87 -20.77
N ALA A 125 -13.52 -9.24 -19.94
CA ALA A 125 -13.72 -7.86 -19.53
C ALA A 125 -13.63 -6.88 -20.71
N SER A 126 -12.75 -7.16 -21.68
CA SER A 126 -12.58 -6.35 -22.89
C SER A 126 -13.76 -6.51 -23.85
N LEU A 127 -14.24 -7.75 -24.04
CA LEU A 127 -15.43 -8.03 -24.84
C LEU A 127 -16.65 -7.30 -24.27
N LYS A 128 -16.87 -7.38 -22.95
CA LYS A 128 -17.97 -6.67 -22.28
C LYS A 128 -17.91 -5.15 -22.52
N LYS A 129 -16.73 -4.54 -22.36
CA LYS A 129 -16.55 -3.10 -22.63
C LYS A 129 -16.82 -2.72 -24.08
N LEU A 130 -16.43 -3.57 -25.03
CA LEU A 130 -16.69 -3.32 -26.45
C LEU A 130 -18.18 -3.41 -26.77
N THR A 131 -18.89 -4.37 -26.18
CA THR A 131 -20.35 -4.49 -26.31
C THR A 131 -21.06 -3.30 -25.67
N ASP A 132 -20.69 -2.92 -24.44
CA ASP A 132 -21.32 -1.82 -23.70
C ASP A 132 -21.09 -0.45 -24.39
N ASN A 133 -19.95 -0.27 -25.06
CA ASN A 133 -19.62 0.95 -25.80
C ASN A 133 -20.09 0.93 -27.28
N GLY A 134 -20.88 -0.07 -27.68
CA GLY A 134 -21.47 -0.13 -29.02
C GLY A 134 -20.44 -0.35 -30.14
N ALA A 135 -19.37 -1.11 -29.90
CA ALA A 135 -18.41 -1.48 -30.92
C ALA A 135 -19.09 -2.24 -32.09
N SER A 136 -18.45 -2.22 -33.26
CA SER A 136 -19.05 -2.84 -34.46
C SER A 136 -19.27 -4.35 -34.27
N PRO A 137 -20.36 -4.92 -34.83
CA PRO A 137 -20.67 -6.35 -34.66
C PRO A 137 -19.56 -7.28 -35.16
N GLN A 138 -18.75 -6.84 -36.13
CA GLN A 138 -17.61 -7.60 -36.64
C GLN A 138 -16.47 -7.67 -35.61
N VAL A 139 -16.22 -6.57 -34.88
CA VAL A 139 -15.20 -6.51 -33.83
C VAL A 139 -15.62 -7.35 -32.62
N VAL A 140 -16.90 -7.31 -32.24
CA VAL A 140 -17.44 -8.17 -31.17
C VAL A 140 -17.29 -9.64 -31.53
N LYS A 141 -17.68 -10.04 -32.76
CA LYS A 141 -17.54 -11.43 -33.23
C LYS A 141 -16.08 -11.90 -33.29
N ALA A 142 -15.15 -11.03 -33.71
CA ALA A 142 -13.73 -11.36 -33.71
C ALA A 142 -13.22 -11.63 -32.28
N MET A 143 -13.62 -10.80 -31.31
CA MET A 143 -13.25 -10.95 -29.91
C MET A 143 -13.89 -12.19 -29.25
N GLU A 144 -15.12 -12.55 -29.62
CA GLU A 144 -15.73 -13.82 -29.22
C GLU A 144 -14.94 -15.04 -29.74
N GLY A 145 -14.42 -14.95 -30.98
CA GLY A 145 -13.53 -15.95 -31.55
C GLY A 145 -12.23 -16.10 -30.76
N VAL A 146 -11.59 -14.97 -30.41
CA VAL A 146 -10.38 -14.94 -29.57
C VAL A 146 -10.66 -15.57 -28.21
N LEU A 147 -11.78 -15.23 -27.56
CA LEU A 147 -12.16 -15.81 -26.27
C LEU A 147 -12.35 -17.33 -26.35
N ARG A 148 -12.94 -17.84 -27.44
CA ARG A 148 -13.13 -19.27 -27.66
C ARG A 148 -11.79 -20.01 -27.80
N VAL A 149 -10.84 -19.43 -28.53
CA VAL A 149 -9.50 -20.00 -28.68
C VAL A 149 -8.77 -20.02 -27.35
N ALA A 150 -8.80 -18.92 -26.60
CA ALA A 150 -8.16 -18.82 -25.28
C ALA A 150 -8.72 -19.87 -24.30
N LYS A 151 -10.05 -20.05 -24.23
CA LYS A 151 -10.68 -21.09 -23.40
C LYS A 151 -10.33 -22.51 -23.84
N SER A 152 -10.25 -22.75 -25.14
CA SER A 152 -9.91 -24.08 -25.69
C SER A 152 -8.44 -24.44 -25.43
N ALA A 153 -7.53 -23.48 -25.60
CA ALA A 153 -6.12 -23.64 -25.28
C ALA A 153 -5.91 -23.92 -23.79
N HIS A 154 -6.63 -23.19 -22.92
CA HIS A 154 -6.57 -23.40 -21.47
C HIS A 154 -7.04 -24.82 -21.07
N LEU A 155 -8.12 -25.33 -21.68
CA LEU A 155 -8.59 -26.71 -21.46
C LEU A 155 -7.57 -27.77 -21.93
N SER A 156 -6.84 -27.52 -23.01
CA SER A 156 -5.82 -28.46 -23.49
C SER A 156 -4.60 -28.56 -22.57
N VAL A 157 -4.19 -27.45 -21.94
CA VAL A 157 -3.07 -27.40 -20.98
C VAL A 157 -3.45 -28.10 -19.67
N VAL A 158 -4.66 -27.86 -19.16
CA VAL A 158 -5.16 -28.55 -17.95
C VAL A 158 -5.28 -30.07 -18.18
N SER A 159 -5.67 -30.50 -19.38
CA SER A 159 -5.76 -31.92 -19.74
C SER A 159 -4.39 -32.60 -19.89
N SER A 160 -3.33 -31.89 -20.29
CA SER A 160 -1.98 -32.48 -20.35
C SER A 160 -1.37 -32.64 -18.96
N ASP A 161 -1.60 -31.68 -18.06
CA ASP A 161 -1.09 -31.71 -16.70
C ASP A 161 -1.75 -32.83 -15.87
N MET A 162 -3.04 -33.09 -16.10
CA MET A 162 -3.73 -34.23 -15.46
C MET A 162 -3.26 -35.60 -15.98
N LYS A 163 -2.76 -35.72 -17.21
CA LYS A 163 -2.19 -36.97 -17.74
C LYS A 163 -0.75 -37.21 -17.29
N ALA A 164 -0.01 -36.16 -16.93
CA ALA A 164 1.35 -36.28 -16.40
C ALA A 164 1.40 -36.62 -14.90
N ALA A 165 0.28 -36.49 -14.19
CA ALA A 165 0.14 -36.75 -12.76
C ALA A 165 -0.54 -38.09 -12.41
N ALA A 166 -0.83 -38.94 -13.40
CA ALA A 166 -1.39 -40.29 -13.26
C ALA A 166 -0.36 -41.34 -13.67
#